data_AF-A0A9N9JHJ2-F1
#
_entry.id   AF-A0A9N9JHJ2-F1
#
_cell.length_a   1.000
_cell.length_b   1.000
_cell.length_c   1.000
_cell.angle_alpha   90.00
_cell.angle_beta   90.00
_cell.angle_gamma   90.00
#
_symmetry.space_group_name_H-M   'P 1'
#
loop_
_entity.id
_entity.type
_entity.pdbx_description
1 polymer ?
#
loop_
_entity_poly.entity_id
_entity_poly.type
_entity_poly.pdbx_seq_one_letter_code
_entity_poly.pdbx_strand_id
1 'polypeptide(L)'
;VREVIAAQNIQVYQCPTESDDETSTKRNMDIMAAMPFAIIGSDEDVIALDGRKVKGRQYSWGIAEVENEDHCDFRKLRALLIRTHMLDLVSTTEEIHYENYRQSQMETRKFGEPKPKKLDNPKFKEEEEALRKRFTEQVKQEENRFRQWEQHLIAERDRLNKDLEAEHSHIKTLEADLEQIQAGTSRGRK
;
A
#
# COMPACT_ATOMS: atom_id res chain seq x y z
N VAL A 1 -4.04 28.79 6.13
CA VAL A 1 -4.17 28.12 4.81
C VAL A 1 -5.58 27.56 4.58
N ARG A 2 -6.08 26.66 5.44
CA ARG A 2 -7.44 26.09 5.29
C ARG A 2 -8.56 27.12 5.15
N GLU A 3 -8.54 28.16 5.98
CA GLU A 3 -9.52 29.26 5.92
C GLU A 3 -9.52 29.97 4.57
N VAL A 4 -8.34 30.19 3.98
CA VAL A 4 -8.20 30.83 2.66
C VAL A 4 -8.73 29.92 1.56
N ILE A 5 -8.40 28.62 1.60
CA ILE A 5 -8.93 27.63 0.66
C ILE A 5 -10.46 27.64 0.67
N ALA A 6 -11.06 27.63 1.86
CA ALA A 6 -12.51 27.68 2.03
C ALA A 6 -13.10 29.02 1.54
N ALA A 7 -12.52 30.15 1.94
CA ALA A 7 -13.02 31.48 1.56
C ALA A 7 -12.94 31.74 0.04
N GLN A 8 -11.98 31.14 -0.64
CA GLN A 8 -11.79 31.28 -2.10
C GLN A 8 -12.49 30.17 -2.92
N ASN A 9 -13.23 29.28 -2.26
CA ASN A 9 -13.89 28.14 -2.88
C ASN A 9 -12.93 27.28 -3.74
N ILE A 10 -11.70 27.11 -3.27
CA ILE A 10 -10.69 26.29 -3.94
C ILE A 10 -11.00 24.83 -3.65
N GLN A 11 -11.39 24.09 -4.68
CA GLN A 11 -11.67 22.66 -4.60
C GLN A 11 -10.36 21.88 -4.48
N VAL A 12 -10.16 21.26 -3.32
CA VAL A 12 -9.04 20.34 -3.07
C VAL A 12 -9.56 18.92 -2.96
N TYR A 13 -8.73 17.94 -3.33
CA TYR A 13 -9.09 16.54 -3.20
C TYR A 13 -9.48 16.20 -1.75
N GLN A 14 -10.57 15.45 -1.59
CA GLN A 14 -11.08 14.98 -0.30
C GLN A 14 -11.28 13.47 -0.34
N CYS A 15 -10.74 12.76 0.65
CA CYS A 15 -10.96 11.34 0.78
C CYS A 15 -12.40 11.04 1.25
N PRO A 16 -13.01 9.93 0.81
CA PRO A 16 -14.29 9.49 1.36
C PRO A 16 -14.19 9.25 2.88
N THR A 17 -14.96 9.99 3.67
CA THR A 17 -14.99 9.85 5.15
C THR A 17 -16.13 8.97 5.64
N GLU A 18 -16.98 8.48 4.75
CA GLU A 18 -18.06 7.54 5.06
C GLU A 18 -17.82 6.28 4.25
N SER A 19 -17.43 5.20 4.94
CA SER A 19 -17.24 3.88 4.35
C SER A 19 -17.71 2.81 5.33
N ASP A 20 -18.10 1.64 4.80
CA ASP A 20 -18.57 0.50 5.61
C ASP A 20 -17.48 -0.03 6.57
N ASP A 21 -16.22 0.33 6.34
CA ASP A 21 -15.08 -0.03 7.17
C ASP A 21 -14.65 1.14 8.08
N GLU A 22 -14.93 1.03 9.38
CA GLU A 22 -14.54 2.01 10.39
C GLU A 22 -13.03 2.30 10.41
N THR A 23 -12.19 1.32 10.07
CA THR A 23 -10.73 1.50 10.08
C THR A 23 -10.26 2.39 8.92
N SER A 24 -10.87 2.21 7.74
CA SER A 24 -10.64 3.06 6.58
C SER A 24 -11.17 4.48 6.80
N THR A 25 -12.35 4.60 7.41
CA THR A 25 -12.92 5.90 7.79
C THR A 25 -11.98 6.67 8.73
N LYS A 26 -11.51 6.05 9.82
CA LYS A 26 -10.56 6.69 10.76
C LYS A 26 -9.26 7.11 10.09
N ARG A 27 -8.70 6.26 9.24
CA ARG A 27 -7.48 6.57 8.48
C ARG A 27 -7.68 7.75 7.54
N ASN A 28 -8.80 7.79 6.82
CA ASN A 28 -9.10 8.89 5.91
C ASN A 28 -9.30 10.21 6.66
N MET A 29 -9.97 10.18 7.82
CA MET A 29 -10.10 11.35 8.69
C MET A 29 -8.74 11.86 9.18
N ASP A 30 -7.82 10.98 9.60
CA ASP A 30 -6.48 11.37 10.04
C ASP A 30 -5.65 12.01 8.91
N ILE A 31 -5.70 11.42 7.71
CA ILE A 31 -5.01 11.96 6.53
C ILE A 31 -5.58 13.33 6.15
N MET A 32 -6.91 13.49 6.14
CA MET A 32 -7.55 14.78 5.84
C MET A 32 -7.28 15.82 6.94
N ALA A 33 -7.18 15.40 8.20
CA ALA A 33 -6.82 16.25 9.32
C ALA A 33 -5.37 16.74 9.25
N ALA A 34 -4.49 16.13 8.46
CA ALA A 34 -3.13 16.58 8.23
C ALA A 34 -2.97 17.56 7.04
N MET A 35 -4.01 17.80 6.24
CA MET A 35 -3.91 18.71 5.08
C MET A 35 -3.89 20.19 5.49
N PRO A 36 -3.03 21.08 4.96
CA PRO A 36 -1.96 20.80 4.02
C PRO A 36 -0.77 20.10 4.70
N PHE A 37 -0.25 19.05 4.07
CA PHE A 37 0.84 18.26 4.62
C PHE A 37 2.12 19.08 4.78
N ALA A 38 2.75 19.01 5.95
CA ALA A 38 4.09 19.56 6.16
C ALA A 38 5.13 18.51 5.76
N ILE A 39 5.82 18.71 4.62
CA ILE A 39 6.70 17.69 4.03
C ILE A 39 8.17 18.08 4.10
N ILE A 40 9.01 17.08 4.39
CA ILE A 40 10.46 17.14 4.19
C ILE A 40 10.80 16.17 3.06
N GLY A 41 11.51 16.64 2.03
CA GLY A 41 12.04 15.79 0.96
C GLY A 41 13.54 15.61 1.10
N SER A 42 14.04 14.39 0.83
CA SER A 42 15.47 14.10 0.73
C SER A 42 15.70 12.86 -0.13
N ASP A 43 16.72 12.91 -0.99
CA ASP A 43 17.25 11.75 -1.71
C ASP A 43 18.43 11.10 -0.98
N GLU A 44 18.98 11.78 0.03
CA GLU A 44 20.15 11.36 0.78
C GLU A 44 19.80 10.36 1.88
N ASP A 45 20.68 9.39 2.08
CA ASP A 45 20.61 8.49 3.22
C ASP A 45 21.45 9.03 4.38
N VAL A 46 20.86 9.09 5.56
CA VAL A 46 21.50 9.52 6.81
C VAL A 46 21.42 8.40 7.85
N ILE A 47 22.36 8.39 8.80
CA ILE A 47 22.33 7.45 9.92
C ILE A 47 21.55 8.12 11.06
N ALA A 48 20.39 7.58 11.40
CA ALA A 48 19.57 8.05 12.51
C ALA A 48 20.27 7.82 13.85
N LEU A 49 19.74 8.45 14.92
CA LEU A 49 20.30 8.36 16.27
C LEU A 49 20.32 6.93 16.82
N ASP A 50 19.44 6.07 16.31
CA ASP A 50 19.35 4.65 16.66
C ASP A 50 20.25 3.74 15.78
N GLY A 51 21.06 4.33 14.90
CA GLY A 51 21.96 3.62 13.99
C GLY A 51 21.32 3.11 12.71
N ARG A 52 20.00 3.29 12.49
CA ARG A 52 19.34 2.89 11.23
C ARG A 52 19.69 3.86 10.11
N LYS A 53 19.90 3.31 8.91
CA LYS A 53 20.07 4.11 7.69
C LYS A 53 18.69 4.46 7.13
N VAL A 54 18.35 5.75 7.14
CA VAL A 54 17.03 6.26 6.75
C VAL A 54 17.17 7.43 5.76
N LYS A 55 16.11 7.72 5.00
CA LYS A 55 16.07 8.94 4.18
C LYS A 55 15.87 10.15 5.07
N GLY A 56 16.74 11.16 4.94
CA GLY A 56 16.71 12.31 5.84
C GLY A 56 17.62 13.44 5.41
N ARG A 57 17.53 14.56 6.11
CA ARG A 57 18.41 15.72 5.94
C ARG A 57 19.27 15.89 7.19
N GLN A 58 20.59 15.89 7.02
CA GLN A 58 21.52 16.12 8.11
C GLN A 58 21.88 17.61 8.19
N TYR A 59 21.72 18.18 9.38
CA TYR A 59 22.12 19.54 9.72
C TYR A 59 23.17 19.50 10.83
N SER A 60 23.84 20.63 11.07
CA SER A 60 24.79 20.77 12.18
C SER A 60 24.15 20.60 13.56
N TRP A 61 22.84 20.83 13.67
CA TRP A 61 22.08 20.77 14.91
C TRP A 61 21.22 19.50 15.06
N GLY A 62 21.18 18.61 14.07
CA GLY A 62 20.37 17.41 14.14
C GLY A 62 20.06 16.79 12.78
N ILE A 63 19.25 15.74 12.80
CA ILE A 63 18.85 14.98 11.62
C ILE A 63 17.33 15.02 11.51
N ALA A 64 16.83 15.44 10.36
CA ALA A 64 15.41 15.38 10.05
C ALA A 64 15.13 14.15 9.18
N GLU A 65 14.56 13.12 9.79
CA GLU A 65 14.13 11.90 9.11
C GLU A 65 12.83 12.12 8.33
N VAL A 66 12.80 11.71 7.06
CA VAL A 66 11.65 11.91 6.16
C VAL A 66 10.46 10.99 6.52
N GLU A 67 10.71 9.77 6.96
CA GLU A 67 9.63 8.81 7.25
C GLU A 67 9.11 8.85 8.69
N ASN A 68 9.68 9.73 9.52
CA ASN A 68 9.28 9.89 10.92
C ASN A 68 8.08 10.84 11.04
N GLU A 69 6.98 10.35 11.62
CA GLU A 69 5.72 11.11 11.79
C GLU A 69 5.85 12.29 12.77
N ASP A 70 6.83 12.25 13.67
CA ASP A 70 7.13 13.37 14.57
C ASP A 70 7.89 14.50 13.87
N HIS A 71 8.49 14.22 12.69
CA HIS A 71 9.26 15.22 11.92
C HIS A 71 8.44 15.83 10.77
N CYS A 72 7.66 15.02 10.04
CA CYS A 72 6.86 15.50 8.92
C CYS A 72 5.70 14.56 8.53
N ASP A 73 4.77 15.05 7.73
CA ASP A 73 3.58 14.32 7.28
C ASP A 73 3.81 13.44 6.04
N PHE A 74 5.07 13.20 5.63
CA PHE A 74 5.38 12.45 4.42
C PHE A 74 4.77 11.05 4.40
N ARG A 75 4.74 10.37 5.54
CA ARG A 75 4.12 9.04 5.65
C ARG A 75 2.63 9.07 5.34
N LYS A 76 1.90 10.11 5.78
CA LYS A 76 0.47 10.31 5.48
C LYS A 76 0.25 10.66 4.01
N LEU A 77 1.05 11.57 3.45
CA LEU A 77 0.98 11.93 2.03
C LEU A 77 1.25 10.72 1.12
N ARG A 78 2.28 9.93 1.43
CA ARG A 78 2.59 8.70 0.70
C ARG A 78 1.44 7.69 0.78
N ALA A 79 0.86 7.50 1.97
CA ALA A 79 -0.28 6.62 2.13
C ALA A 79 -1.46 7.04 1.23
N LEU A 80 -1.78 8.33 1.20
CA LEU A 80 -2.80 8.88 0.31
C LEU A 80 -2.49 8.60 -1.17
N LEU A 81 -1.32 9.02 -1.64
CA LEU A 81 -1.01 9.03 -3.08
C LEU A 81 -0.85 7.64 -3.68
N ILE A 82 -0.15 6.74 -2.99
CA ILE A 82 0.28 5.47 -3.60
C ILE A 82 -0.27 4.23 -2.93
N ARG A 83 -0.84 4.33 -1.73
CA ARG A 83 -1.31 3.15 -0.97
C ARG A 83 -2.82 3.00 -0.99
N THR A 84 -3.57 4.06 -0.76
CA THR A 84 -5.02 3.96 -0.54
C THR A 84 -5.86 4.63 -1.63
N HIS A 85 -5.45 5.79 -2.15
CA HIS A 85 -6.32 6.62 -3.00
C HIS A 85 -5.82 6.81 -4.43
N MET A 86 -4.80 6.06 -4.85
CA MET A 86 -4.26 6.16 -6.22
C MET A 86 -5.34 5.94 -7.29
N LEU A 87 -6.15 4.89 -7.14
CA LEU A 87 -7.20 4.54 -8.11
C LEU A 87 -8.31 5.60 -8.16
N ASP A 88 -8.69 6.14 -7.00
CA ASP A 88 -9.70 7.19 -6.88
C ASP A 88 -9.23 8.50 -7.54
N LEU A 89 -7.97 8.87 -7.34
CA LEU A 89 -7.35 10.02 -8.02
C LEU A 89 -7.34 9.84 -9.55
N VAL A 90 -7.08 8.62 -10.04
CA VAL A 90 -7.09 8.30 -11.47
C VAL A 90 -8.52 8.38 -12.04
N SER A 91 -9.50 7.74 -11.39
CA SER A 91 -10.91 7.76 -11.82
C SER A 91 -11.48 9.19 -11.80
N THR A 92 -11.25 9.96 -10.73
CA THR A 92 -11.66 11.38 -10.65
C THR A 92 -11.07 12.20 -11.81
N THR A 93 -9.82 11.93 -12.17
CA THR A 93 -9.15 12.61 -13.29
C THR A 93 -9.79 12.26 -14.63
N GLU A 94 -10.15 11.00 -14.84
CA GLU A 94 -10.78 10.53 -16.07
C GLU A 94 -12.23 11.04 -16.19
N GLU A 95 -13.04 10.81 -15.16
CA GLU A 95 -14.49 11.02 -15.20
C GLU A 95 -14.89 12.49 -15.04
N ILE A 96 -14.10 13.29 -14.30
CA ILE A 96 -14.42 14.69 -14.03
C ILE A 96 -13.50 15.60 -14.83
N HIS A 97 -12.20 15.57 -14.57
CA HIS A 97 -11.28 16.57 -15.13
C HIS A 97 -11.12 16.43 -16.64
N TYR A 98 -10.89 15.22 -17.12
CA TYR A 98 -10.72 14.94 -18.54
C TYR A 98 -12.04 15.12 -19.31
N GLU A 99 -13.16 14.63 -18.80
CA GLU A 99 -14.46 14.82 -19.47
C GLU A 99 -14.88 16.30 -19.53
N ASN A 100 -14.66 17.09 -18.47
CA ASN A 100 -14.91 18.54 -18.52
C ASN A 100 -14.07 19.23 -19.60
N TYR A 101 -12.78 18.88 -19.68
CA TYR A 101 -11.90 19.36 -20.74
C TYR A 101 -12.39 18.91 -22.12
N ARG A 102 -12.77 17.63 -22.27
CA ARG A 102 -13.27 17.06 -23.52
C ARG A 102 -14.54 17.77 -23.99
N GLN A 103 -15.50 18.03 -23.11
CA GLN A 103 -16.72 18.77 -23.40
C GLN A 103 -16.41 20.19 -23.88
N SER A 104 -15.60 20.93 -23.13
CA SER A 104 -15.18 22.29 -23.52
C SER A 104 -14.48 22.32 -24.88
N GLN A 105 -13.65 21.31 -25.17
CA GLN A 105 -12.98 21.19 -26.47
C GLN A 105 -13.95 20.81 -27.60
N MET A 106 -15.01 20.04 -27.34
CA MET A 106 -16.04 19.74 -28.32
C MET A 106 -16.90 20.95 -28.64
N GLU A 107 -17.17 21.82 -27.66
CA GLU A 107 -17.94 23.06 -27.84
C GLU A 107 -17.16 24.15 -28.60
N THR A 108 -15.85 24.26 -28.33
CA THR A 108 -15.03 25.37 -28.85
C THR A 108 -14.34 25.05 -30.17
N ARG A 109 -14.15 23.77 -30.53
CA ARG A 109 -13.51 23.40 -31.80
C ARG A 109 -14.46 23.57 -32.97
N LYS A 110 -14.09 24.49 -33.88
CA LYS A 110 -14.64 24.47 -35.24
C LYS A 110 -14.08 23.28 -36.00
N PHE A 111 -14.94 22.59 -36.74
CA PHE A 111 -14.56 21.43 -37.57
C PHE A 111 -13.41 21.84 -38.50
N GLY A 112 -12.24 21.19 -38.37
CA GLY A 112 -11.07 21.45 -39.22
C GLY A 112 -9.91 22.23 -38.58
N GLU A 113 -10.03 22.71 -37.34
CA GLU A 113 -8.86 23.32 -36.67
C GLU A 113 -7.82 22.27 -36.27
N PRO A 114 -6.53 22.48 -36.63
CA PRO A 114 -5.47 21.56 -36.27
C PRO A 114 -5.36 21.47 -34.74
N LYS A 115 -5.25 20.24 -34.21
CA LYS A 115 -4.97 20.02 -32.79
C LYS A 115 -3.75 20.89 -32.40
N PRO A 116 -3.81 21.67 -31.31
CA PRO A 116 -2.60 22.31 -30.79
C PRO A 116 -1.60 21.18 -30.56
N LYS A 117 -0.47 21.24 -31.26
CA LYS A 117 0.59 20.24 -31.13
C LYS A 117 1.03 20.29 -29.68
N LYS A 118 0.89 19.16 -28.97
CA LYS A 118 1.61 18.98 -27.71
C LYS A 118 3.08 19.17 -28.07
N LEU A 119 3.75 20.10 -27.40
CA LEU A 119 5.21 20.21 -27.43
C LEU A 119 5.75 19.02 -26.66
N ASP A 120 5.66 17.84 -27.27
CA ASP A 120 6.12 16.58 -26.72
C ASP A 120 7.63 16.55 -26.96
N ASN A 121 8.40 16.94 -25.94
CA ASN A 121 9.86 16.89 -26.04
C ASN A 121 10.26 15.40 -26.02
N PRO A 122 10.83 14.85 -27.11
CA PRO A 122 11.05 13.41 -27.26
C PRO A 122 11.86 12.79 -26.12
N LYS A 123 12.73 13.58 -25.48
CA LYS A 123 13.51 13.17 -24.32
C LYS A 123 12.66 12.87 -23.07
N PHE A 124 11.60 13.65 -22.82
CA PHE A 124 10.70 13.41 -21.67
C PHE A 124 9.87 12.15 -21.87
N LYS A 125 9.49 11.85 -23.12
CA LYS A 125 8.70 10.66 -23.44
C LYS A 125 9.49 9.37 -23.24
N GLU A 126 10.76 9.37 -23.65
CA GLU A 126 11.68 8.25 -23.41
C GLU A 126 11.95 8.05 -21.92
N GLU A 127 12.18 9.14 -21.16
CA GLU A 127 12.36 9.07 -19.70
C GLU A 127 11.09 8.58 -18.98
N GLU A 128 9.90 9.03 -19.38
CA GLU A 128 8.61 8.58 -18.83
C GLU A 128 8.38 7.09 -19.11
N GLU A 129 8.61 6.64 -20.35
CA GLU A 129 8.44 5.25 -20.73
C GLU A 129 9.45 4.33 -20.03
N ALA A 130 10.71 4.78 -19.89
CA ALA A 130 11.73 4.07 -19.13
C ALA A 130 11.37 3.96 -17.65
N LEU A 131 10.86 5.03 -17.04
CA LEU A 131 10.43 5.05 -15.64
C LEU A 131 9.23 4.11 -15.42
N ARG A 132 8.23 4.18 -16.31
CA ARG A 132 7.05 3.32 -16.27
C ARG A 132 7.43 1.85 -16.43
N LYS A 133 8.32 1.54 -17.36
CA LYS A 133 8.84 0.17 -17.57
C LYS A 133 9.57 -0.34 -16.33
N ARG A 134 10.45 0.47 -15.74
CA ARG A 134 11.19 0.12 -14.52
C ARG A 134 10.24 -0.15 -13.34
N PHE A 135 9.26 0.73 -13.14
CA PHE A 135 8.30 0.58 -12.06
C PHE A 135 7.42 -0.68 -12.25
N THR A 136 6.93 -0.92 -13.46
CA THR A 136 6.13 -2.11 -13.78
C THR A 136 6.93 -3.40 -13.53
N GLU A 137 8.21 -3.41 -13.92
CA GLU A 137 9.10 -4.55 -13.68
C GLU A 137 9.36 -4.76 -12.17
N GLN A 138 9.59 -3.69 -11.40
CA GLN A 138 9.75 -3.78 -9.95
C GLN A 138 8.49 -4.33 -9.27
N VAL A 139 7.30 -3.83 -9.62
CA VAL A 139 6.03 -4.32 -9.07
C VAL A 139 5.87 -5.80 -9.38
N LYS A 140 6.12 -6.22 -10.63
CA LYS A 140 6.04 -7.63 -11.04
C LYS A 140 7.01 -8.51 -10.27
N GLN A 141 8.22 -8.03 -9.98
CA GLN A 141 9.20 -8.76 -9.18
C GLN A 141 8.73 -8.93 -7.73
N GLU A 142 8.22 -7.86 -7.11
CA GLU A 142 7.67 -7.93 -5.76
C GLU A 142 6.43 -8.84 -5.69
N GLU A 143 5.48 -8.71 -6.62
CA GLU A 143 4.31 -9.58 -6.70
C GLU A 143 4.70 -11.06 -6.83
N ASN A 144 5.68 -11.38 -7.67
CA ASN A 144 6.20 -12.75 -7.78
C ASN A 144 6.84 -13.22 -6.47
N ARG A 145 7.59 -12.34 -5.78
CA ARG A 145 8.20 -12.64 -4.49
C ARG A 145 7.14 -12.93 -3.43
N PHE A 146 6.09 -12.11 -3.35
CA PHE A 146 4.95 -12.33 -2.46
C PHE A 146 4.21 -13.63 -2.79
N ARG A 147 4.00 -13.92 -4.07
CA ARG A 147 3.34 -15.16 -4.51
C ARG A 147 4.13 -16.41 -4.15
N GLN A 148 5.46 -16.38 -4.32
CA GLN A 148 6.34 -17.47 -3.90
C GLN A 148 6.32 -17.65 -2.38
N TRP A 149 6.33 -16.56 -1.63
CA TRP A 149 6.21 -16.61 -0.17
C TRP A 149 4.86 -17.20 0.24
N GLU A 150 3.76 -16.73 -0.32
CA GLU A 150 2.42 -17.26 -0.04
C GLU A 150 2.35 -18.77 -0.31
N GLN A 151 2.86 -19.23 -1.46
CA GLN A 151 2.95 -20.66 -1.77
C GLN A 151 3.79 -21.43 -0.76
N HIS A 152 4.94 -20.90 -0.35
CA HIS A 152 5.77 -21.52 0.68
C HIS A 152 5.03 -21.62 2.02
N LEU A 153 4.30 -20.57 2.41
CA LEU A 153 3.53 -20.56 3.66
C LEU A 153 2.39 -21.58 3.64
N ILE A 154 1.67 -21.68 2.51
CA ILE A 154 0.61 -22.67 2.27
C ILE A 154 1.16 -24.10 2.34
N ALA A 155 2.32 -24.35 1.71
CA ALA A 155 2.98 -25.65 1.72
C ALA A 155 3.46 -26.04 3.13
N GLU A 156 4.03 -25.10 3.87
CA GLU A 156 4.48 -25.34 5.25
C GLU A 156 3.28 -25.64 6.17
N ARG A 157 2.18 -24.91 6.00
CA ARG A 157 0.92 -25.20 6.71
C ARG A 157 0.38 -26.59 6.36
N ASP A 158 0.39 -27.01 5.09
CA ASP A 158 -0.06 -28.37 4.72
C ASP A 158 0.83 -29.46 5.32
N ARG A 159 2.14 -29.23 5.33
CA ARG A 159 3.10 -30.15 5.95
C ARG A 159 2.82 -30.32 7.44
N LEU A 160 2.70 -29.21 8.17
CA LEU A 160 2.40 -29.22 9.61
C LEU A 160 1.06 -29.89 9.91
N ASN A 161 0.03 -29.66 9.07
CA ASN A 161 -1.27 -30.33 9.22
C ASN A 161 -1.15 -31.85 9.02
N LYS A 162 -0.37 -32.29 8.03
CA LYS A 162 -0.15 -33.72 7.78
C LYS A 162 0.60 -34.39 8.93
N ASP A 163 1.63 -33.72 9.46
CA ASP A 163 2.40 -34.22 10.59
C ASP A 163 1.51 -34.31 11.86
N LEU A 164 0.65 -33.30 12.09
CA LEU A 164 -0.32 -33.31 13.18
C LEU A 164 -1.32 -34.46 13.08
N GLU A 165 -1.82 -34.75 11.87
CA GLU A 165 -2.78 -35.83 11.62
C GLU A 165 -2.14 -37.23 11.80
N ALA A 166 -0.86 -37.37 11.45
CA ALA A 166 -0.09 -38.57 11.69
C ALA A 166 0.14 -38.82 13.20
N GLU A 167 0.53 -37.79 13.95
CA GLU A 167 0.68 -37.87 15.41
C GLU A 167 -0.64 -38.20 16.11
N HIS A 168 -1.75 -37.57 15.70
CA HIS A 168 -3.08 -37.91 16.22
C HIS A 168 -3.45 -39.38 15.95
N SER A 169 -3.13 -39.90 14.76
CA SER A 169 -3.36 -41.32 14.43
C SER A 169 -2.49 -42.25 15.27
N HIS A 170 -1.23 -41.86 15.52
CA HIS A 170 -0.31 -42.61 16.37
C HIS A 170 -0.78 -42.67 17.83
N ILE A 171 -1.16 -41.52 18.41
CA ILE A 171 -1.73 -41.42 19.76
C ILE A 171 -2.95 -42.34 19.88
N LYS A 172 -3.87 -42.30 18.92
CA LYS A 172 -5.08 -43.14 18.93
C LYS A 172 -4.77 -44.64 18.91
N THR A 173 -3.70 -45.04 18.20
CA THR A 173 -3.26 -46.44 18.18
C THR A 173 -2.70 -46.86 19.53
N LEU A 174 -1.84 -46.01 20.13
CA LEU A 174 -1.29 -46.24 21.48
C LEU A 174 -2.38 -46.29 22.56
N GLU A 175 -3.40 -45.43 22.47
CA GLU A 175 -4.56 -45.44 23.37
C GLU A 175 -5.33 -46.77 23.28
N ALA A 176 -5.57 -47.28 22.06
CA ALA A 176 -6.24 -48.56 21.85
C ALA A 176 -5.42 -49.75 22.40
N ASP A 177 -4.09 -49.72 22.23
CA ASP A 177 -3.19 -50.73 22.79
C ASP A 177 -3.20 -50.71 24.33
N LEU A 178 -3.19 -49.50 24.93
CA LEU A 178 -3.31 -49.34 26.39
C LEU A 178 -4.65 -49.84 26.93
N GLU A 179 -5.76 -49.58 26.23
CA GLU A 179 -7.09 -50.12 26.58
C GLU A 179 -7.11 -51.66 26.53
N GLN A 180 -6.50 -52.28 25.52
CA GLN A 180 -6.40 -53.74 25.44
C GLN A 180 -5.60 -54.33 26.61
N ILE A 181 -4.48 -53.70 26.97
CA ILE A 181 -3.64 -54.15 28.09
C ILE A 181 -4.38 -53.99 29.43
N GLN A 182 -5.12 -52.90 29.63
CA GLN A 182 -5.95 -52.70 30.83
C GLN A 182 -7.14 -53.68 30.89
N ALA A 183 -7.78 -53.97 29.76
CA ALA A 183 -8.86 -54.96 29.66
C ALA A 183 -8.35 -56.40 29.91
N GLY A 184 -7.13 -56.72 29.47
CA GLY A 184 -6.47 -58.00 29.76
C GLY A 184 -6.08 -58.15 31.24
N THR A 185 -5.57 -57.08 31.85
CA THR A 185 -5.13 -57.08 33.26
C THR A 185 -6.31 -57.13 34.24
N SER A 186 -7.45 -56.55 33.90
CA SER A 186 -8.68 -56.62 34.71
C SER A 186 -9.39 -57.99 34.65
N ARG A 187 -9.21 -58.76 33.57
CA ARG A 187 -9.68 -60.16 33.46
C ARG A 187 -8.84 -61.16 34.26
N GLY A 188 -7.56 -60.85 34.52
CA GLY A 188 -6.64 -61.72 35.26
C GLY A 188 -6.71 -61.60 36.79
N ARG A 189 -7.62 -60.81 37.35
CA ARG A 189 -7.66 -60.47 38.79
C ARG A 189 -8.95 -60.86 39.52
N LYS A 190 -9.72 -61.82 38.99
CA LYS A 190 -10.85 -62.47 39.68
C LYS A 190 -10.49 -63.88 40.13
#